data_AF-A0A1Y2GU41-F1
#
_entry.id   AF-A0A1Y2GU41-F1
#
_cell.length_a   1.000
_cell.length_b   1.000
_cell.length_c   1.000
_cell.angle_alpha   90.00
_cell.angle_beta   90.00
_cell.angle_gamma   90.00
#
_symmetry.space_group_name_H-M   'P 1'
#
loop_
_entity.id
_entity.type
_entity.pdbx_description
1 polymer ?
#
loop_
_entity_poly.entity_id
_entity_poly.type
_entity_poly.pdbx_seq_one_letter_code
_entity_poly.pdbx_strand_id
1 'polypeptide(L)'
;MSVTRVVESRVIDAPIDIVWPFVRSVELSFWRAVKSVEVKGSASEVGSTRKISFHDGAVQEVKIVELSDLTHSVSYDFIEAEPAVDFMSALHTISLRKVTANNATFVEWSAEFSSDAQLAVIEDSRYKRLEGLEDLAKAVAKK
;
A
#
# COMPACT_ATOMS: atom_id res chain seq x y z
N MET A 1 -4.63 8.71 -22.75
CA MET A 1 -4.51 9.35 -21.43
C MET A 1 -3.20 8.89 -20.84
N SER A 2 -2.29 9.80 -20.49
CA SER A 2 -0.99 9.43 -19.90
C SER A 2 -1.18 9.18 -18.42
N VAL A 3 -0.94 7.95 -17.96
CA VAL A 3 -0.96 7.59 -16.54
C VAL A 3 0.42 7.90 -15.96
N THR A 4 0.48 8.56 -14.81
CA THR A 4 1.74 8.74 -14.09
C THR A 4 1.91 7.60 -13.11
N ARG A 5 2.93 6.77 -13.35
CA ARG A 5 3.20 5.57 -12.55
C ARG A 5 4.36 5.79 -11.59
N VAL A 6 4.12 5.53 -10.31
CA VAL A 6 5.15 5.48 -9.26
C VAL A 6 5.36 4.03 -8.87
N VAL A 7 6.62 3.60 -8.76
CA VAL A 7 6.99 2.26 -8.30
C VAL A 7 8.15 2.40 -7.35
N GLU A 8 8.00 1.86 -6.15
CA GLU A 8 9.07 1.76 -5.17
C GLU A 8 9.15 0.32 -4.67
N SER A 9 10.35 -0.17 -4.34
CA SER A 9 10.56 -1.55 -3.96
C SER A 9 11.62 -1.71 -2.87
N ARG A 10 11.52 -2.82 -2.12
CA ARG A 10 12.48 -3.17 -1.06
C ARG A 10 12.57 -4.68 -0.90
N VAL A 11 13.77 -5.17 -0.57
CA VAL A 11 13.96 -6.55 -0.11
C VAL A 11 13.85 -6.59 1.40
N ILE A 12 13.00 -7.47 1.92
CA ILE A 12 12.79 -7.72 3.34
C ILE A 12 13.39 -9.08 3.67
N ASP A 13 14.28 -9.12 4.65
CA ASP A 13 14.98 -10.33 5.09
C ASP A 13 14.08 -11.24 5.94
N ALA A 14 13.00 -11.73 5.31
CA ALA A 14 12.05 -12.66 5.91
C ALA A 14 11.31 -13.47 4.82
N PRO A 15 10.84 -14.68 5.15
CA PRO A 15 10.01 -15.49 4.25
C PRO A 15 8.68 -14.80 3.91
N ILE A 16 8.18 -15.04 2.71
CA ILE A 16 6.94 -14.39 2.23
C ILE A 16 5.74 -14.68 3.14
N ASP A 17 5.70 -15.86 3.76
CA ASP A 17 4.60 -16.28 4.64
C ASP A 17 4.55 -15.43 5.93
N ILE A 18 5.67 -14.81 6.30
CA ILE A 18 5.74 -13.84 7.40
C ILE A 18 5.36 -12.44 6.93
N VAL A 19 5.79 -12.03 5.73
CA VAL A 19 5.57 -10.67 5.20
C VAL A 19 4.15 -10.47 4.69
N TRP A 20 3.59 -11.46 3.98
CA TRP A 20 2.30 -11.37 3.29
C TRP A 20 1.13 -10.98 4.21
N PRO A 21 0.95 -11.54 5.41
CA PRO A 21 -0.14 -11.17 6.31
C PRO A 21 -0.18 -9.69 6.68
N PHE A 22 0.95 -8.97 6.67
CA PHE A 22 1.00 -7.54 7.00
C PHE A 22 0.39 -6.65 5.92
N VAL A 23 0.48 -7.06 4.66
CA VAL A 23 0.01 -6.26 3.51
C VAL A 23 -1.35 -6.73 3.00
N ARG A 24 -1.68 -8.01 3.19
CA ARG A 24 -2.88 -8.68 2.65
C ARG A 24 -4.19 -7.97 3.00
N SER A 25 -4.35 -7.47 4.23
CA SER A 25 -5.60 -6.85 4.69
C SER A 25 -5.78 -5.39 4.29
N VAL A 26 -4.73 -4.77 3.72
CA VAL A 26 -4.65 -3.33 3.43
C VAL A 26 -4.98 -2.47 4.66
N GLU A 27 -4.70 -2.98 5.86
CA GLU A 27 -4.80 -2.19 7.10
C GLU A 27 -3.56 -1.29 7.29
N LEU A 28 -2.43 -1.65 6.67
CA LEU A 28 -1.19 -0.84 6.69
C LEU A 28 -0.76 -0.40 8.11
N SER A 29 -1.14 -1.17 9.14
CA SER A 29 -0.89 -0.83 10.55
C SER A 29 0.59 -0.87 10.94
N PHE A 30 1.43 -1.48 10.09
CA PHE A 30 2.88 -1.41 10.22
C PHE A 30 3.43 -0.02 9.90
N TRP A 31 2.73 0.77 9.08
CA TRP A 31 3.20 2.04 8.56
C TRP A 31 2.98 3.15 9.60
N ARG A 32 4.06 3.79 10.05
CA ARG A 32 4.01 4.77 11.15
C ARG A 32 3.15 6.00 10.86
N ALA A 33 2.91 6.31 9.58
CA ALA A 33 2.07 7.43 9.18
C ALA A 33 0.58 7.16 9.48
N VAL A 34 0.19 5.89 9.54
CA VAL A 34 -1.19 5.46 9.80
C VAL A 34 -1.46 5.50 11.30
N LYS A 35 -2.47 6.28 11.69
CA LYS A 35 -2.95 6.40 13.07
C LYS A 35 -3.97 5.32 13.42
N SER A 36 -4.91 5.07 12.51
CA SER A 36 -5.96 4.06 12.69
C SER A 36 -6.58 3.69 11.35
N VAL A 37 -7.07 2.46 11.23
CA VAL A 37 -7.84 2.02 10.07
C VAL A 37 -9.19 1.48 10.52
N GLU A 38 -10.26 2.01 9.94
CA GLU A 38 -11.60 1.48 10.09
C GLU A 38 -11.91 0.57 8.91
N VAL A 39 -12.25 -0.68 9.21
CA VAL A 39 -12.60 -1.70 8.25
C VAL A 39 -14.12 -1.69 8.09
N LYS A 40 -14.61 -1.34 6.89
CA LYS A 40 -16.01 -1.55 6.51
C LYS A 40 -16.09 -2.80 5.63
N GLY A 41 -16.74 -3.84 6.15
CA GLY A 41 -16.79 -5.17 5.52
C GLY A 41 -15.78 -6.15 6.11
N SER A 42 -15.41 -7.17 5.33
CA SER A 42 -14.45 -8.19 5.77
C SER A 42 -13.00 -7.70 5.58
N ALA A 43 -12.10 -8.09 6.48
CA ALA A 43 -10.70 -7.68 6.47
C ALA A 43 -9.93 -8.14 5.21
N SER A 44 -10.43 -9.13 4.47
CA SER A 44 -9.72 -9.73 3.34
C SER A 44 -10.64 -10.17 2.21
N GLU A 45 -11.54 -9.26 1.81
CA GLU A 45 -12.51 -9.51 0.75
C GLU A 45 -12.49 -8.37 -0.26
N VAL A 46 -12.48 -8.73 -1.54
CA VAL A 46 -12.59 -7.77 -2.65
C VAL A 46 -13.92 -7.01 -2.51
N GLY A 47 -13.87 -5.69 -2.71
CA GLY A 47 -15.00 -4.79 -2.52
C GLY A 47 -15.10 -4.17 -1.13
N SER A 48 -14.35 -4.68 -0.14
CA SER A 48 -14.31 -4.08 1.20
C SER A 48 -13.59 -2.73 1.18
N THR A 49 -14.07 -1.78 1.98
CA THR A 49 -13.46 -0.45 2.08
C THR A 49 -12.70 -0.27 3.40
N ARG A 50 -11.68 0.58 3.35
CA ARG A 50 -10.83 0.94 4.48
C ARG A 50 -10.81 2.45 4.58
N LYS A 51 -11.16 2.98 5.75
CA LYS A 51 -10.96 4.39 6.05
C LYS A 51 -9.69 4.51 6.88
N ILE A 52 -8.64 5.01 6.25
CA ILE A 52 -7.29 5.15 6.80
C ILE A 52 -7.14 6.57 7.31
N SER A 53 -6.95 6.71 8.63
CA SER A 53 -6.67 7.99 9.27
C SER A 53 -5.17 8.11 9.51
N PHE A 54 -4.57 9.20 9.06
CA PHE A 54 -3.15 9.49 9.19
C PHE A 54 -2.87 10.41 10.38
N HIS A 55 -1.61 10.42 10.84
CA HIS A 55 -1.18 11.26 11.96
C HIS A 55 -1.17 12.77 11.65
N ASP A 56 -1.06 13.14 10.37
CA ASP A 56 -1.15 14.52 9.89
C ASP A 56 -2.59 15.07 9.84
N GLY A 57 -3.58 14.23 10.17
CA GLY A 57 -5.00 14.57 10.14
C GLY A 57 -5.68 14.25 8.80
N ALA A 58 -4.94 13.80 7.79
CA ALA A 58 -5.52 13.33 6.55
C ALA A 58 -6.29 12.03 6.77
N VAL A 59 -7.37 11.86 6.04
CA VAL A 59 -8.21 10.67 6.04
C VAL A 59 -8.39 10.24 4.60
N GLN A 60 -8.18 8.96 4.29
CA GLN A 60 -8.36 8.39 2.96
C GLN A 60 -9.30 7.19 3.02
N GLU A 61 -10.29 7.13 2.14
CA GLU A 61 -11.09 5.94 1.92
C GLU A 61 -10.58 5.20 0.67
N VAL A 62 -10.25 3.93 0.85
CA VAL A 62 -9.76 3.06 -0.22
C VAL A 62 -10.59 1.77 -0.28
N LYS A 63 -10.62 1.12 -1.43
CA LYS A 63 -11.37 -0.12 -1.66
C LYS A 63 -10.48 -1.18 -2.26
N ILE A 64 -10.53 -2.38 -1.70
CA ILE A 64 -9.81 -3.53 -2.27
C ILE A 64 -10.49 -3.92 -3.59
N VAL A 65 -9.75 -3.92 -4.69
CA VAL A 65 -10.26 -4.30 -6.02
C VAL A 65 -9.71 -5.63 -6.50
N GLU A 66 -8.57 -6.05 -5.97
CA GLU A 66 -7.95 -7.35 -6.27
C GLU A 66 -7.22 -7.88 -5.05
N LEU A 67 -7.36 -9.18 -4.79
CA LEU A 67 -6.61 -9.89 -3.78
C LEU A 67 -6.28 -11.30 -4.29
N SER A 68 -4.99 -11.62 -4.36
CA SER A 68 -4.52 -12.92 -4.84
C SER A 68 -3.47 -13.50 -3.89
N ASP A 69 -3.88 -14.52 -3.13
CA ASP A 69 -2.97 -15.31 -2.29
C ASP A 69 -2.04 -16.20 -3.13
N LEU A 70 -2.40 -16.51 -4.38
CA LEU A 70 -1.57 -17.31 -5.29
C LEU A 70 -0.34 -16.51 -5.75
N THR A 71 -0.56 -15.26 -6.18
CA THR A 71 0.50 -14.39 -6.71
C THR A 71 1.06 -13.42 -5.67
N HIS A 72 0.53 -13.45 -4.43
CA HIS A 72 0.87 -12.54 -3.33
C HIS A 72 0.79 -11.07 -3.77
N SER A 73 -0.35 -10.72 -4.37
CA SER A 73 -0.65 -9.36 -4.84
C SER A 73 -1.97 -8.87 -4.29
N VAL A 74 -2.00 -7.59 -3.93
CA VAL A 74 -3.21 -6.89 -3.50
C VAL A 74 -3.26 -5.53 -4.20
N SER A 75 -4.41 -5.22 -4.78
CA SER A 75 -4.68 -3.92 -5.41
C SER A 75 -5.85 -3.25 -4.73
N TYR A 76 -5.72 -1.96 -4.46
CA TYR A 76 -6.76 -1.14 -3.87
C TYR A 76 -6.86 0.20 -4.59
N ASP A 77 -8.10 0.65 -4.77
CA ASP A 77 -8.46 1.85 -5.49
C ASP A 77 -8.80 2.97 -4.51
N PHE A 78 -8.37 4.18 -4.85
CA PHE A 78 -8.67 5.39 -4.09
C PHE A 78 -10.11 5.83 -4.34
N ILE A 79 -10.87 6.08 -3.26
CA ILE A 79 -12.24 6.59 -3.35
C ILE A 79 -12.27 8.10 -3.08
N GLU A 80 -11.83 8.50 -1.90
CA GLU A 80 -11.89 9.90 -1.45
C GLU A 80 -10.85 10.20 -0.38
N ALA A 81 -10.55 11.49 -0.18
CA ALA A 81 -9.68 11.96 0.89
C ALA A 81 -10.19 13.27 1.50
N GLU A 82 -9.92 13.43 2.79
CA GLU A 82 -10.12 14.67 3.55
C GLU A 82 -8.79 15.05 4.22
N PRO A 83 -8.15 16.18 3.87
CA PRO A 83 -8.55 17.16 2.86
C PRO A 83 -8.48 16.59 1.43
N ALA A 84 -9.21 17.22 0.50
CA ALA A 84 -9.24 16.82 -0.90
C ALA A 84 -7.83 16.84 -1.50
N VAL A 85 -7.54 15.83 -2.31
CA VAL A 85 -6.26 15.64 -3.01
C VAL A 85 -6.37 16.08 -4.47
N ASP A 86 -5.26 16.55 -5.03
CA ASP A 86 -5.18 17.02 -6.41
C ASP A 86 -4.96 15.87 -7.41
N PHE A 87 -5.81 14.83 -7.33
CA PHE A 87 -5.93 13.79 -8.35
C PHE A 87 -7.34 13.15 -8.34
N MET A 88 -7.85 12.79 -9.52
CA MET A 88 -9.17 12.17 -9.65
C MET A 88 -9.21 10.69 -9.26
N SER A 89 -8.17 9.92 -9.58
CA SER A 89 -8.11 8.50 -9.23
C SER A 89 -6.66 8.02 -9.06
N ALA A 90 -6.50 7.03 -8.19
CA ALA A 90 -5.24 6.36 -7.97
C ALA A 90 -5.46 4.87 -7.69
N LEU A 91 -4.88 4.01 -8.53
CA LEU A 91 -4.85 2.57 -8.30
C LEU A 91 -3.51 2.21 -7.67
N HIS A 92 -3.55 1.57 -6.51
CA HIS A 92 -2.37 1.15 -5.77
C HIS A 92 -2.26 -0.38 -5.81
N THR A 93 -1.05 -0.89 -6.03
CA THR A 93 -0.80 -2.34 -6.04
C THR A 93 0.45 -2.66 -5.23
N ILE A 94 0.33 -3.61 -4.30
CA ILE A 94 1.44 -4.20 -3.55
C ILE A 94 1.62 -5.64 -4.04
N SER A 95 2.82 -5.97 -4.50
CA SER A 95 3.19 -7.30 -5.00
C SER A 95 4.40 -7.84 -4.26
N LEU A 96 4.32 -9.09 -3.81
CA LEU A 96 5.41 -9.78 -3.12
C LEU A 96 5.94 -10.93 -3.98
N ARG A 97 7.26 -11.10 -3.99
CA ARG A 97 7.94 -12.22 -4.66
C ARG A 97 8.97 -12.84 -3.73
N LYS A 98 9.03 -14.18 -3.72
CA LYS A 98 10.05 -14.92 -2.99
C LYS A 98 11.44 -14.69 -3.64
N VAL A 99 12.43 -14.32 -2.83
CA VAL A 99 13.85 -14.32 -3.23
C VAL A 99 14.45 -15.64 -2.79
N THR A 100 14.66 -16.55 -3.74
CA THR A 100 15.05 -17.94 -3.45
C THR A 100 16.50 -18.10 -2.98
N ALA A 101 17.37 -17.12 -3.23
CA ALA A 101 18.78 -17.18 -2.86
C ALA A 101 19.03 -17.14 -1.34
N ASN A 102 18.18 -16.43 -0.60
CA ASN A 102 18.32 -16.19 0.84
C ASN A 102 17.01 -16.30 1.62
N ASN A 103 15.96 -16.83 1.00
CA ASN A 103 14.62 -16.94 1.60
C ASN A 103 14.02 -15.58 2.04
N ALA A 104 14.47 -14.49 1.43
CA ALA A 104 13.93 -13.15 1.64
C ALA A 104 12.70 -12.90 0.75
N THR A 105 12.07 -11.75 0.92
CA THR A 105 10.91 -11.32 0.13
C THR A 105 11.18 -10.00 -0.56
N PHE A 106 11.02 -9.97 -1.88
CA PHE A 106 10.99 -8.74 -2.66
C PHE A 106 9.58 -8.17 -2.62
N VAL A 107 9.45 -6.94 -2.13
CA VAL A 107 8.18 -6.20 -2.04
C VAL A 107 8.23 -5.04 -3.03
N GLU A 108 7.24 -4.95 -3.90
CA GLU A 108 7.01 -3.83 -4.81
C GLU A 108 5.70 -3.15 -4.44
N TRP A 109 5.71 -1.82 -4.35
CA TRP A 109 4.51 -1.02 -4.14
C TRP A 109 4.42 0.05 -5.23
N SER A 110 3.35 -0.01 -6.01
CA SER A 110 3.09 0.91 -7.11
C SER A 110 1.85 1.78 -6.87
N ALA A 111 1.79 2.91 -7.56
CA ALA A 111 0.56 3.65 -7.83
C ALA A 111 0.50 4.06 -9.30
N GLU A 112 -0.72 4.04 -9.82
CA GLU A 112 -1.10 4.56 -11.11
C GLU A 112 -2.07 5.72 -10.89
N PHE A 113 -1.62 6.94 -11.12
CA PHE A 113 -2.42 8.15 -10.96
C PHE A 113 -3.02 8.59 -12.29
N SER A 114 -4.19 9.24 -12.21
CA SER A 114 -4.78 9.97 -13.31
C SER A 114 -3.87 11.11 -13.81
N SER A 115 -4.06 11.53 -15.06
CA SER A 115 -3.14 12.45 -15.77
C SER A 115 -3.04 13.87 -15.18
N ASP A 116 -3.97 14.23 -14.31
CA ASP A 116 -4.08 15.49 -13.59
C ASP A 116 -3.22 15.55 -12.32
N ALA A 117 -2.62 14.42 -11.91
CA ALA A 117 -1.74 14.40 -10.74
C ALA A 117 -0.51 15.30 -10.92
N GLN A 118 -0.34 16.22 -9.97
CA GLN A 118 0.78 17.17 -9.97
C GLN A 118 2.09 16.54 -9.48
N LEU A 119 3.23 17.12 -9.86
CA LEU A 119 4.56 16.63 -9.47
C LEU A 119 4.70 16.46 -7.94
N ALA A 120 4.16 17.40 -7.15
CA ALA A 120 4.20 17.32 -5.69
C ALA A 120 3.50 16.06 -5.15
N VAL A 121 2.36 15.66 -5.74
CA VAL A 121 1.65 14.43 -5.38
C VAL A 121 2.52 13.21 -5.69
N ILE A 122 3.17 13.21 -6.85
CA ILE A 122 4.04 12.12 -7.29
C ILE A 122 5.26 11.99 -6.36
N GLU A 123 5.88 13.10 -5.98
CA GLU A 123 7.02 13.10 -5.04
C GLU A 123 6.61 12.64 -3.64
N ASP A 124 5.53 13.18 -3.08
CA ASP A 124 4.98 12.76 -1.78
C ASP A 124 4.66 11.26 -1.76
N SER A 125 4.01 10.78 -2.84
CA SER A 125 3.68 9.38 -3.08
C SER A 125 4.90 8.45 -3.09
N ARG A 126 6.05 8.92 -3.61
CA ARG A 126 7.32 8.18 -3.58
C ARG A 126 7.90 8.11 -2.18
N TYR A 127 8.00 9.25 -1.48
CA TYR A 127 8.54 9.30 -0.13
C TYR A 127 7.74 8.43 0.84
N LYS A 128 6.41 8.53 0.82
CA LYS A 128 5.50 7.74 1.65
C LYS A 128 5.65 6.23 1.44
N ARG A 129 5.86 5.78 0.20
CA ARG A 129 6.09 4.36 -0.10
C ARG A 129 7.42 3.86 0.41
N LEU A 130 8.49 4.63 0.21
CA LEU A 130 9.81 4.25 0.71
C LEU A 130 9.80 4.12 2.24
N GLU A 131 9.14 5.05 2.93
CA GLU A 131 8.93 5.00 4.37
C GLU A 131 8.10 3.78 4.79
N GLY A 132 6.96 3.55 4.13
CA GLY A 132 6.10 2.40 4.42
C GLY A 132 6.81 1.05 4.21
N LEU A 133 7.64 0.92 3.17
CA LEU A 133 8.45 -0.27 2.94
C LEU A 133 9.54 -0.46 4.01
N GLU A 134 10.15 0.64 4.48
CA GLU A 134 11.08 0.60 5.60
C GLU A 134 10.40 0.15 6.90
N ASP A 135 9.20 0.66 7.16
CA ASP A 135 8.40 0.31 8.32
C ASP A 135 7.93 -1.14 8.29
N LEU A 136 7.54 -1.63 7.11
CA LEU A 136 7.23 -3.04 6.91
C LEU A 136 8.42 -3.91 7.28
N ALA A 137 9.62 -3.56 6.81
CA ALA A 137 10.84 -4.30 7.14
C ALA A 137 11.11 -4.32 8.66
N LYS A 138 10.92 -3.18 9.34
CA LYS A 138 11.09 -3.08 10.80
C LYS A 138 10.01 -3.85 11.58
N ALA A 139 8.76 -3.82 11.11
CA ALA A 139 7.65 -4.53 11.75
C ALA A 139 7.84 -6.05 11.66
N VAL A 140 8.31 -6.53 10.50
CA VAL A 140 8.63 -7.94 10.29
C VAL A 140 9.80 -8.39 11.16
N ALA A 141 10.87 -7.58 11.27
CA ALA A 141 12.04 -7.92 12.08
C ALA A 141 11.79 -7.98 13.60
N LYS A 142 10.66 -7.45 14.08
CA LYS A 142 10.26 -7.50 15.50
C LYS A 142 9.47 -8.76 15.86
N LYS A 143 9.04 -9.56 14.87
CA LYS A 143 8.39 -10.86 15.06
C LYS A 143 9.40 -11.98 15.03
#